data_AF-A0A933C6L7-F1
#
_entry.id   AF-A0A933C6L7-F1
#
_cell.length_a   1.000
_cell.length_b   1.000
_cell.length_c   1.000
_cell.angle_alpha   90.00
_cell.angle_beta   90.00
_cell.angle_gamma   90.00
#
_symmetry.space_group_name_H-M   'P 1'
#
loop_
_entity.id
_entity.type
_entity.pdbx_description
1 polymer ?
#
loop_
_entity_poly.entity_id
_entity_poly.type
_entity_poly.pdbx_seq_one_letter_code
_entity_poly.pdbx_strand_id
1 'polypeptide(L)'
;MHPLPLLAAPVYEYAYRYGKGFPVPPNLIQGPKILLTDGSNGSAAETFALMFKLRRAGTIIGRRTAGGGIGVALYSQTLVDGGRVGIPNRAAYNPVAGTWDIENYGVTPDIEVDVGVDDWRAGRDPQLERGVQEALRQLASFRKPVSKRPAPPKHP
;
A
#
# COMPACT_ATOMS: atom_id res chain seq x y z
N MET A 1 -0.06 -23.97 -0.70
CA MET A 1 -0.51 -23.02 0.34
C MET A 1 -0.40 -21.60 -0.23
N HIS A 2 -1.51 -20.88 -0.41
CA HIS A 2 -1.40 -19.46 -0.73
C HIS A 2 -1.06 -18.70 0.56
N PRO A 3 0.02 -17.91 0.58
CA PRO A 3 0.36 -17.15 1.77
C PRO A 3 -0.76 -16.16 2.07
N LEU A 4 -1.17 -16.10 3.35
CA LEU A 4 -2.09 -15.07 3.83
C LEU A 4 -1.52 -13.69 3.47
N PRO A 5 -2.36 -12.68 3.18
CA PRO A 5 -1.90 -11.32 2.97
C PRO A 5 -1.04 -10.89 4.18
N LEU A 6 0.10 -10.23 3.92
CA LEU A 6 1.13 -9.90 4.92
C LEU A 6 0.58 -9.11 6.14
N LEU A 7 -0.63 -8.57 6.03
CA LEU A 7 -1.31 -7.75 7.04
C LEU A 7 -2.68 -8.30 7.49
N ALA A 8 -3.02 -9.54 7.13
CA ALA A 8 -4.33 -10.11 7.44
C ALA A 8 -4.43 -10.71 8.85
N ALA A 9 -3.33 -11.30 9.33
CA ALA A 9 -3.29 -12.01 10.60
C ALA A 9 -1.89 -11.90 11.25
N PRO A 10 -1.80 -11.98 12.58
CA PRO A 10 -0.52 -12.06 13.26
C PRO A 10 0.23 -13.33 12.87
N VAL A 11 1.56 -13.25 12.87
CA VAL A 11 2.43 -14.40 12.60
C VAL A 11 2.39 -15.37 13.77
N TYR A 12 2.44 -14.83 14.99
CA TYR A 12 2.25 -15.54 16.25
C TYR A 12 1.76 -14.54 17.31
N GLU A 13 1.33 -15.05 18.46
CA GLU A 13 0.94 -14.23 19.60
C GLU A 13 1.72 -14.65 20.85
N TYR A 14 2.16 -13.67 21.63
CA TYR A 14 2.66 -13.94 22.96
C TYR A 14 1.49 -14.13 23.91
N ALA A 15 1.50 -15.22 24.67
CA ALA A 15 0.50 -15.49 25.67
C ALA A 15 1.11 -15.32 27.07
N TYR A 16 0.55 -14.41 27.86
CA TYR A 16 0.96 -14.24 29.26
C TYR A 16 0.31 -15.28 30.18
N ARG A 17 0.89 -15.47 31.36
CA ARG A 17 0.28 -16.29 32.43
C ARG A 17 -1.07 -15.73 32.86
N TYR A 18 -1.17 -14.41 32.95
CA TYR A 18 -2.40 -13.68 33.28
C TYR A 18 -2.62 -12.55 32.26
N GLY A 19 -3.88 -12.24 31.95
CA GLY A 19 -4.24 -11.15 31.04
C GLY A 19 -4.27 -11.52 29.55
N LYS A 20 -4.48 -10.51 28.71
CA LYS A 20 -4.50 -10.65 27.25
C LYS A 20 -3.08 -10.71 26.71
N GLY A 21 -2.84 -11.68 25.81
CA GLY A 21 -1.63 -11.71 25.01
C GLY A 21 -1.55 -10.55 24.02
N PHE A 22 -0.47 -10.51 23.24
CA PHE A 22 -0.34 -9.53 22.16
C PHE A 22 0.16 -10.19 20.86
N PRO A 23 -0.34 -9.71 19.70
CA PRO A 23 0.07 -10.22 18.39
C PRO A 23 1.46 -9.73 17.99
N VAL A 24 2.12 -10.50 17.12
CA VAL A 24 3.33 -10.06 16.41
C VAL A 24 3.06 -10.01 14.91
N PRO A 25 3.25 -8.84 14.26
CA PRO A 25 3.71 -7.57 14.84
C PRO A 25 2.66 -6.90 15.76
N PRO A 26 3.09 -6.14 16.79
CA PRO A 26 2.19 -5.55 17.79
C PRO A 26 1.24 -4.49 17.22
N ASN A 27 1.65 -3.82 16.13
CA ASN A 27 0.88 -2.75 15.50
C ASN A 27 0.20 -3.21 14.20
N LEU A 28 -0.24 -4.47 14.17
CA LEU A 28 -0.96 -5.01 13.02
C LEU A 28 -2.33 -4.33 12.89
N ILE A 29 -2.49 -3.50 11.85
CA ILE A 29 -3.80 -2.93 11.50
C ILE A 29 -4.62 -4.02 10.81
N GLN A 30 -5.56 -4.61 11.54
CA GLN A 30 -6.49 -5.60 11.01
C GLN A 30 -7.73 -4.91 10.42
N GLY A 31 -8.28 -5.50 9.37
CA GLY A 31 -9.47 -4.99 8.69
C GLY A 31 -9.20 -4.43 7.29
N PRO A 32 -10.27 -3.98 6.62
CA PRO A 32 -10.23 -3.35 5.31
C PRO A 32 -9.22 -2.20 5.27
N LYS A 33 -8.52 -2.06 4.15
CA LYS A 33 -7.58 -0.97 3.88
C LYS A 33 -7.88 -0.42 2.51
N ILE A 34 -7.97 0.89 2.43
CA ILE A 34 -8.16 1.62 1.19
C ILE A 34 -6.93 2.51 0.99
N LEU A 35 -6.35 2.45 -0.20
CA LEU A 35 -5.29 3.36 -0.64
C LEU A 35 -5.87 4.30 -1.69
N LEU A 36 -5.72 5.61 -1.48
CA LEU A 36 -6.07 6.61 -2.47
C LEU A 36 -4.85 6.95 -3.31
N THR A 37 -5.00 7.03 -4.64
CA THR A 37 -3.93 7.40 -5.56
C THR A 37 -4.38 8.38 -6.62
N ASP A 38 -3.47 9.21 -7.11
CA ASP A 38 -3.66 10.05 -8.29
C ASP A 38 -2.37 10.22 -9.10
N GLY A 39 -2.45 11.00 -10.18
CA GLY A 39 -1.32 11.26 -11.08
C GLY A 39 -0.17 12.08 -10.48
N SER A 40 -0.35 12.67 -9.29
CA SER A 40 0.71 13.36 -8.54
C SER A 40 1.57 12.41 -7.71
N ASN A 41 1.11 11.17 -7.49
CA ASN A 41 1.91 10.17 -6.82
C ASN A 41 3.03 9.67 -7.74
N GLY A 42 4.27 9.95 -7.35
CA GLY A 42 5.49 9.53 -8.06
C GLY A 42 6.47 8.79 -7.16
N SER A 43 7.45 8.10 -7.77
CA SER A 43 8.62 7.55 -7.07
C SER A 43 8.24 6.53 -5.96
N ALA A 44 8.65 6.76 -4.71
CA ALA A 44 8.38 5.86 -3.60
C ALA A 44 6.87 5.62 -3.38
N ALA A 45 6.00 6.59 -3.70
CA ALA A 45 4.56 6.43 -3.61
C ALA A 45 4.04 5.35 -4.60
N GLU A 46 4.62 5.28 -5.79
CA GLU A 46 4.26 4.27 -6.80
C GLU A 46 4.77 2.89 -6.41
N THR A 47 5.98 2.83 -5.85
CA THR A 47 6.51 1.59 -5.30
C THR A 47 5.61 1.07 -4.18
N PHE A 48 5.13 1.96 -3.30
CA PHE A 48 4.18 1.60 -2.26
C PHE A 48 2.85 1.10 -2.84
N ALA A 49 2.26 1.82 -3.81
CA ALA A 49 1.00 1.41 -4.45
C ALA A 49 1.13 0.04 -5.16
N LEU A 50 2.23 -0.19 -5.88
CA LEU A 50 2.51 -1.48 -6.52
C LEU A 50 2.60 -2.59 -5.47
N MET A 51 3.36 -2.38 -4.39
CA MET A 51 3.47 -3.36 -3.31
C MET A 51 2.13 -3.60 -2.62
N PHE A 52 1.34 -2.56 -2.40
CA PHE A 52 -0.01 -2.67 -1.83
C PHE A 52 -0.89 -3.59 -2.68
N LYS A 53 -0.85 -3.42 -4.00
CA LYS A 53 -1.55 -4.26 -4.98
C LYS A 53 -1.03 -5.70 -5.00
N LEU A 54 0.29 -5.89 -5.17
CA LEU A 54 0.92 -7.22 -5.24
C LEU A 54 0.74 -8.05 -3.96
N ARG A 55 0.76 -7.39 -2.79
CA ARG A 55 0.54 -8.04 -1.48
C ARG A 55 -0.93 -8.21 -1.14
N ARG A 56 -1.85 -7.75 -2.01
CA ARG A 56 -3.30 -7.76 -1.79
C ARG A 56 -3.66 -7.15 -0.44
N ALA A 57 -3.01 -6.03 -0.11
CA ALA A 57 -3.11 -5.39 1.20
C ALA A 57 -4.48 -4.70 1.41
N GLY A 58 -5.13 -4.31 0.32
CA GLY A 58 -6.43 -3.64 0.31
C GLY A 58 -6.82 -3.24 -1.11
N THR A 59 -7.78 -2.32 -1.22
CA THR A 59 -8.27 -1.79 -2.51
C THR A 59 -7.66 -0.43 -2.79
N ILE A 60 -7.20 -0.21 -4.02
CA ILE A 60 -6.71 1.08 -4.51
C ILE A 60 -7.84 1.82 -5.23
N ILE A 61 -8.06 3.08 -4.88
CA ILE A 61 -9.14 3.92 -5.44
C ILE A 61 -8.55 5.25 -5.90
N GLY A 62 -8.99 5.76 -7.06
CA GLY A 62 -8.61 7.08 -7.53
C GLY A 62 -8.21 7.10 -8.99
N ARG A 63 -7.06 7.69 -9.32
CA ARG A 63 -6.47 7.67 -10.67
C ARG A 63 -5.13 6.95 -10.69
N ARG A 64 -4.71 6.59 -11.90
CA ARG A 64 -3.38 6.04 -12.20
C ARG A 64 -2.28 7.00 -11.75
N THR A 65 -1.21 6.46 -11.18
CA THR A 65 -0.03 7.22 -10.72
C THR A 65 0.82 7.77 -11.88
N ALA A 66 1.85 8.56 -11.56
CA ALA A 66 2.65 9.32 -12.54
C ALA A 66 3.38 8.47 -13.60
N GLY A 67 3.88 7.29 -13.22
CA GLY A 67 4.69 6.40 -14.06
C GLY A 67 6.20 6.64 -13.98
N GLY A 68 6.71 7.17 -12.87
CA GLY A 68 8.13 7.48 -12.66
C GLY A 68 8.89 6.33 -12.00
N GLY A 69 9.10 5.23 -12.73
CA GLY A 69 9.75 4.01 -12.25
C GLY A 69 11.28 4.08 -12.21
N ILE A 70 11.90 5.08 -12.83
CA ILE A 70 13.34 5.29 -12.84
C ILE A 70 13.72 6.49 -11.94
N GLY A 71 14.35 6.18 -10.82
CA GLY A 71 14.90 7.18 -9.92
C GLY A 71 16.33 7.61 -10.29
N VAL A 72 16.73 8.75 -9.73
CA VAL A 72 18.14 9.17 -9.70
C VAL A 72 18.84 8.45 -8.54
N ALA A 73 19.98 7.82 -8.80
CA ALA A 73 20.87 7.26 -7.78
C ALA A 73 22.31 7.65 -8.06
N LEU A 74 23.04 8.00 -6.99
CA LEU A 74 24.51 8.12 -6.95
C LEU A 74 25.17 9.18 -7.87
N TYR A 75 24.46 9.78 -8.81
CA TYR A 75 25.00 10.72 -9.79
C TYR A 75 24.09 11.94 -9.95
N SER A 76 24.20 12.87 -9.00
CA SER A 76 23.77 14.26 -9.17
C SER A 76 25.01 15.09 -9.44
N GLN A 77 25.27 15.44 -10.69
CA GLN A 77 26.43 16.27 -11.04
C GLN A 77 26.11 17.74 -10.75
N THR A 78 27.05 18.43 -10.11
CA THR A 78 26.99 19.89 -9.94
C THR A 78 27.64 20.54 -11.15
N LEU A 79 26.96 21.51 -11.74
CA LEU A 79 27.43 22.28 -12.89
C LEU A 79 28.33 23.43 -12.43
N VAL A 80 29.10 24.00 -13.36
CA VAL A 80 30.07 25.08 -13.09
C VAL A 80 29.42 26.36 -12.54
N ASP A 81 28.12 26.54 -12.76
CA ASP A 81 27.30 27.65 -12.27
C ASP A 81 26.58 27.32 -10.95
N GLY A 82 26.80 26.15 -10.38
CA GLY A 82 26.13 25.67 -9.16
C GLY A 82 24.79 24.95 -9.40
N GLY A 83 24.36 24.81 -10.66
CA GLY A 83 23.20 23.99 -11.02
C GLY A 83 23.40 22.50 -10.70
N ARG A 84 22.32 21.71 -10.70
CA ARG A 84 22.39 20.26 -10.50
C ARG A 84 21.67 19.52 -11.62
N VAL A 85 22.28 18.44 -12.11
CA VAL A 85 21.66 17.53 -13.07
C VAL A 85 21.35 16.20 -12.39
N GLY A 86 20.07 15.83 -12.38
CA GLY A 86 19.62 14.50 -11.96
C GLY A 86 19.50 13.58 -13.17
N ILE A 87 20.27 12.50 -13.20
CA ILE A 87 20.22 11.50 -14.28
C ILE A 87 19.43 10.28 -13.78
N PRO A 88 18.28 9.93 -14.41
CA PRO A 88 17.54 8.73 -14.04
C PRO A 88 18.35 7.49 -14.42
N ASN A 89 18.77 6.71 -13.42
CA ASN A 89 19.70 5.60 -13.62
C ASN A 89 19.47 4.41 -12.66
N ARG A 90 18.41 4.47 -11.84
CA ARG A 90 18.00 3.39 -10.95
C ARG A 90 16.55 3.04 -11.22
N ALA A 91 16.36 2.05 -12.08
CA ALA A 91 15.06 1.54 -12.49
C ALA A 91 14.63 0.36 -11.60
N ALA A 92 13.35 0.32 -11.22
CA ALA A 92 12.74 -0.83 -10.56
C ALA A 92 12.05 -1.73 -11.59
N TYR A 93 12.34 -3.03 -11.57
CA TYR A 93 11.69 -4.04 -12.42
C TYR A 93 11.18 -5.22 -11.60
N ASN A 94 10.26 -5.98 -12.18
CA ASN A 94 9.78 -7.23 -11.64
C ASN A 94 10.72 -8.37 -12.05
N PRO A 95 11.47 -8.97 -11.10
CA PRO A 95 12.46 -9.98 -11.45
C PRO A 95 11.84 -11.33 -11.84
N VAL A 96 10.56 -11.57 -11.50
CA VAL A 96 9.86 -12.82 -11.82
C VAL A 96 9.22 -12.74 -13.20
N ALA A 97 8.56 -11.62 -13.50
CA ALA A 97 7.87 -11.41 -14.78
C ALA A 97 8.79 -10.81 -15.87
N GLY A 98 9.93 -10.21 -15.49
CA GLY A 98 10.82 -9.54 -16.43
C GLY A 98 10.25 -8.23 -16.99
N THR A 99 9.39 -7.55 -16.22
CA THR A 99 8.61 -6.37 -16.67
C THR A 99 8.98 -5.11 -15.90
N TRP A 100 8.82 -3.95 -16.56
CA TRP A 100 8.89 -2.63 -15.93
C TRP A 100 7.48 -2.23 -15.47
N ASP A 101 7.12 -2.61 -14.24
CA ASP A 101 5.72 -2.49 -13.77
C ASP A 101 5.26 -1.05 -13.47
N ILE A 102 6.19 -0.09 -13.37
CA ILE A 102 5.88 1.32 -13.04
C ILE A 102 6.27 2.27 -14.18
N GLU A 103 7.46 2.10 -14.75
CA GLU A 103 8.01 3.06 -15.70
C GLU A 103 7.11 3.25 -16.92
N ASN A 104 6.81 4.51 -17.24
CA ASN A 104 5.98 4.94 -18.37
C ASN A 104 4.53 4.40 -18.35
N TYR A 105 4.08 3.88 -17.21
CA TYR A 105 2.72 3.36 -17.04
C TYR A 105 2.09 3.82 -15.72
N GLY A 106 2.77 3.62 -14.59
CA GLY A 106 2.25 3.89 -13.24
C GLY A 106 1.40 2.73 -12.71
N VAL A 107 0.79 2.93 -11.55
CA VAL A 107 -0.05 1.93 -10.89
C VAL A 107 -1.51 2.30 -11.10
N THR A 108 -2.25 1.45 -11.81
CA THR A 108 -3.69 1.61 -12.02
C THR A 108 -4.46 1.25 -10.74
N PRO A 109 -5.45 2.06 -10.32
CA PRO A 109 -6.31 1.74 -9.19
C PRO A 109 -7.19 0.52 -9.50
N ASP A 110 -7.81 -0.06 -8.47
CA ASP A 110 -8.83 -1.10 -8.64
C ASP A 110 -10.20 -0.50 -8.95
N ILE A 111 -10.46 0.72 -8.44
CA ILE A 111 -11.67 1.51 -8.74
C ILE A 111 -11.22 2.90 -9.19
N GLU A 112 -11.50 3.24 -10.44
CA GLU A 112 -11.23 4.57 -10.97
C GLU A 112 -12.26 5.59 -10.46
N VAL A 113 -11.76 6.74 -10.01
CA VAL A 113 -12.56 7.88 -9.56
C VAL A 113 -11.86 9.16 -10.02
N ASP A 114 -12.55 9.93 -10.85
CA ASP A 114 -12.08 11.24 -11.30
C ASP A 114 -12.57 12.33 -10.35
N VAL A 115 -11.73 13.34 -10.14
CA VAL A 115 -12.09 14.57 -9.43
C VAL A 115 -12.18 15.69 -10.45
N GLY A 116 -13.39 16.18 -10.69
CA GLY A 116 -13.66 17.25 -11.65
C GLY A 116 -13.50 18.65 -11.04
N VAL A 117 -13.38 19.66 -11.89
CA VAL A 117 -13.33 21.07 -11.47
C VAL A 117 -14.57 21.46 -10.65
N ASP A 118 -15.74 20.94 -11.00
CA ASP A 118 -16.97 21.21 -10.27
C ASP A 118 -16.98 20.59 -8.87
N ASP A 119 -16.37 19.40 -8.69
CA ASP A 119 -16.18 18.81 -7.36
C ASP A 119 -15.27 19.70 -6.50
N TRP A 120 -14.15 20.17 -7.06
CA TRP A 120 -13.26 21.12 -6.40
C TRP A 120 -13.96 22.42 -6.00
N ARG A 121 -14.74 23.00 -6.92
CA ARG A 121 -15.52 24.23 -6.66
C ARG A 121 -16.57 24.04 -5.59
N ALA A 122 -17.15 22.84 -5.51
CA ALA A 122 -18.12 22.47 -4.48
C ALA A 122 -17.48 22.04 -3.16
N GLY A 123 -16.13 22.02 -3.05
CA GLY A 123 -15.42 21.54 -1.86
C GLY A 123 -15.61 20.05 -1.61
N ARG A 124 -15.90 19.26 -2.65
CA ARG A 124 -16.10 17.81 -2.58
C ARG A 124 -14.82 17.06 -2.95
N ASP A 125 -14.63 15.91 -2.29
CA ASP A 125 -13.57 14.95 -2.62
C ASP A 125 -14.20 13.59 -2.96
N PRO A 126 -14.53 13.35 -4.24
CA PRO A 126 -15.12 12.11 -4.70
C PRO A 126 -14.26 10.87 -4.40
N GLN A 127 -12.93 11.01 -4.41
CA GLN A 127 -12.01 9.90 -4.14
C GLN A 127 -12.10 9.49 -2.68
N LEU A 128 -12.07 10.47 -1.76
CA LEU A 128 -12.23 10.21 -0.34
C LEU A 128 -13.62 9.68 0.00
N GLU A 129 -14.68 10.29 -0.56
CA GLU A 129 -16.06 9.84 -0.39
C GLU A 129 -16.22 8.37 -0.82
N ARG A 130 -15.74 8.02 -2.02
CA ARG A 130 -15.78 6.64 -2.51
C ARG A 130 -14.93 5.70 -1.65
N GLY A 131 -13.78 6.17 -1.16
CA GLY A 131 -12.90 5.43 -0.26
C GLY A 131 -13.56 5.08 1.06
N VAL A 132 -14.22 6.04 1.70
CA VAL A 132 -14.98 5.83 2.94
C VAL A 132 -16.12 4.85 2.70
N GLN A 133 -16.88 5.02 1.61
CA GLN A 133 -17.95 4.09 1.24
C GLN A 133 -17.43 2.66 1.05
N GLU A 134 -16.29 2.49 0.39
CA GLU A 134 -15.69 1.16 0.19
C GLU A 134 -15.23 0.54 1.52
N ALA A 135 -14.55 1.33 2.35
CA ALA A 135 -14.08 0.88 3.65
C ALA A 135 -15.25 0.40 4.53
N LEU A 136 -16.33 1.18 4.61
CA LEU A 136 -17.52 0.83 5.38
C LEU A 136 -18.21 -0.42 4.82
N ARG A 137 -18.31 -0.55 3.49
CA ARG A 137 -18.87 -1.74 2.81
C ARG A 137 -18.08 -3.00 3.16
N GLN A 138 -16.75 -2.95 3.06
CA GLN A 138 -15.88 -4.07 3.41
C GLN A 138 -15.95 -4.37 4.91
N LEU A 139 -16.03 -3.34 5.76
CA LEU A 139 -16.07 -3.46 7.21
C LEU A 139 -17.34 -4.17 7.70
N ALA A 140 -18.50 -3.92 7.07
CA ALA A 140 -19.75 -4.59 7.42
C ALA A 140 -19.64 -6.13 7.33
N SER A 141 -18.91 -6.62 6.33
CA SER A 141 -18.64 -8.06 6.14
C SER A 141 -17.40 -8.57 6.90
N PHE A 142 -16.57 -7.67 7.43
CA PHE A 142 -15.33 -8.05 8.08
C PHE A 142 -15.59 -8.79 9.39
N ARG A 143 -14.81 -9.84 9.62
CA ARG A 143 -14.77 -10.58 10.88
C ARG A 143 -13.33 -10.61 11.35
N LYS A 144 -13.07 -10.01 12.50
CA LYS A 144 -11.75 -10.03 13.10
C LYS A 144 -11.35 -11.49 13.35
N PRO A 145 -10.18 -11.95 12.88
CA PRO A 145 -9.69 -13.28 13.18
C PRO A 145 -9.63 -13.46 14.70
N VAL A 146 -10.29 -14.51 15.21
CA VAL A 146 -10.23 -14.86 16.63
C VAL A 146 -9.00 -15.73 16.84
N SER A 147 -8.07 -15.24 17.66
CA SER A 147 -6.92 -16.03 18.11
C SER A 147 -7.40 -17.18 18.99
N LYS A 148 -6.91 -18.39 18.70
CA LYS A 148 -7.13 -19.57 19.53
C LYS A 148 -5.83 -19.89 20.26
N ARG A 149 -5.78 -19.56 21.55
CA ARG A 149 -4.66 -19.94 22.42
C ARG A 149 -4.63 -21.47 22.58
N PRO A 150 -3.52 -22.15 22.26
CA PRO A 150 -3.41 -23.59 22.51
C PRO A 150 -3.40 -23.87 24.01
N ALA A 151 -3.75 -25.11 24.38
CA ALA A 151 -3.57 -25.58 25.75
C ALA A 151 -2.09 -25.49 26.16
N PRO A 152 -1.77 -25.25 27.45
CA PRO A 152 -0.39 -25.27 27.92
C PRO A 152 0.29 -26.61 27.57
N PRO A 153 1.59 -26.60 27.18
CA PRO A 153 2.32 -27.84 26.95
C PRO A 153 2.37 -28.67 28.24
N LYS A 154 2.29 -30.01 28.10
CA LYS A 154 2.27 -30.94 29.23
C LYS A 154 3.59 -30.97 30.01
N HIS A 155 4.67 -30.58 29.35
CA HIS A 155 6.02 -30.50 29.90
C HIS A 155 6.64 -29.15 29.50
N PRO A 156 7.57 -28.60 30.30
CA PRO A 156 8.32 -27.41 29.92
C PRO A 156 9.11 -27.60 28.62
#